data_AF-A0A0S7Y4W0-F1
#
_entry.id   AF-A0A0S7Y4W0-F1
#
_cell.length_a   1.000
_cell.length_b   1.000
_cell.length_c   1.000
_cell.angle_alpha   90.00
_cell.angle_beta   90.00
_cell.angle_gamma   90.00
#
_symmetry.space_group_name_H-M   'P 1'
#
loop_
_entity.id
_entity.type
_entity.pdbx_description
1 polymer ?
#
loop_
_entity_poly.entity_id
_entity_poly.type
_entity_poly.pdbx_seq_one_letter_code
_entity_poly.pdbx_strand_id
1 'polypeptide(L)' 'EDNKIPLYEDPELAKLLTKLELDTEIPPELYTLVAEVLFFVYKLDRMAEKREQMVTRLREEEKEKRRP' A
#
# COMPACT_ATOMS: atom_id res chain seq x y z
N GLU A 1 9.32 -16.41 2.39
CA GLU A 1 8.89 -15.17 1.71
C GLU A 1 7.45 -14.87 2.13
N ASP A 2 7.22 -14.65 3.44
CA ASP A 2 5.91 -14.93 4.07
C ASP A 2 5.08 -13.72 4.49
N ASN A 3 5.52 -12.51 4.20
CA ASN A 3 4.73 -11.32 4.47
C ASN A 3 4.45 -10.66 3.13
N LYS A 4 3.17 -10.55 2.73
CA LYS A 4 2.70 -9.90 1.49
C LYS A 4 2.98 -8.39 1.51
N ILE A 5 4.22 -8.00 1.73
CA ILE A 5 4.65 -6.61 1.81
C ILE A 5 4.85 -6.13 0.37
N PRO A 6 4.13 -5.08 -0.05
CA PRO A 6 4.31 -4.51 -1.38
C PRO A 6 5.73 -3.96 -1.51
N LEU A 7 6.42 -4.35 -2.59
CA LEU A 7 7.76 -3.88 -2.93
C LEU A 7 7.65 -2.75 -3.96
N TYR A 8 8.28 -1.62 -3.67
CA TYR A 8 8.41 -0.49 -4.59
C TYR A 8 9.89 -0.15 -4.75
N GLU A 9 10.38 -0.14 -5.98
CA GLU A 9 11.80 0.09 -6.30
C GLU A 9 12.06 1.54 -6.67
N ASP A 10 12.75 2.27 -5.80
CA ASP A 10 13.23 3.63 -6.04
C ASP A 10 14.65 3.81 -5.46
N PRO A 11 15.69 3.83 -6.31
CA PRO A 11 17.08 3.90 -5.86
C PRO A 11 17.46 5.19 -5.14
N GLU A 12 16.87 6.33 -5.51
CA GLU A 12 17.19 7.61 -4.87
C GLU A 12 16.58 7.69 -3.47
N LEU A 13 15.30 7.29 -3.36
CA LEU A 13 14.60 7.20 -2.10
C LEU A 13 15.28 6.22 -1.14
N ALA A 14 15.63 5.02 -1.62
CA ALA A 14 16.32 4.01 -0.82
C ALA A 14 17.68 4.53 -0.30
N LYS A 15 18.43 5.29 -1.12
CA LYS A 15 19.72 5.88 -0.72
C LYS A 15 19.58 6.99 0.32
N LEU A 16 18.48 7.73 0.30
CA LEU A 16 18.18 8.74 1.33
C LEU A 16 17.82 8.06 2.65
N LEU A 17 16.93 7.07 2.61
CA LEU A 17 16.44 6.36 3.79
C LEU A 17 17.52 5.52 4.47
N THR A 18 18.49 4.98 3.73
CA THR A 18 19.62 4.22 4.30
C THR A 18 20.60 5.07 5.10
N LYS A 19 20.52 6.40 5.03
CA LYS A 19 21.31 7.30 5.88
C LYS A 19 20.71 7.49 7.28
N LEU A 20 19.48 7.02 7.49
CA LEU A 20 18.82 7.10 8.79
C LEU A 20 19.31 5.97 9.69
N GLU A 21 19.66 6.33 10.92
CA GLU A 21 19.97 5.33 11.95
C GLU A 21 18.70 4.56 12.30
N LEU A 22 18.81 3.24 12.35
CA LEU A 22 17.70 2.39 12.78
C LEU A 22 17.32 2.71 14.23
N ASP A 23 16.03 2.57 14.55
CA ASP A 23 15.46 2.86 15.87
C ASP A 23 15.60 4.33 16.33
N THR A 24 15.80 5.26 15.39
CA THR A 24 15.80 6.70 15.66
C THR A 24 14.59 7.38 15.03
N GLU A 25 14.21 8.54 15.58
CA GLU A 25 13.15 9.36 14.99
C GLU A 25 13.58 9.90 13.62
N ILE A 26 12.64 9.95 12.68
CA ILE A 26 12.87 10.54 11.36
C ILE A 26 13.24 12.03 11.56
N PRO A 27 14.31 12.53 10.93
CA PRO A 27 14.64 13.95 10.98
C PRO A 27 13.52 14.83 10.38
N PRO A 28 13.22 16.01 10.96
CA PRO A 28 12.14 16.88 10.48
C PRO A 28 12.20 17.24 8.98
N GLU A 29 13.41 17.38 8.43
CA GLU A 29 13.65 17.66 7.02
C GLU A 29 13.17 16.54 6.08
N LEU A 30 12.94 15.34 6.60
CA LEU A 30 12.46 14.18 5.83
C LEU A 30 10.96 13.91 6.01
N TYR A 31 10.25 14.68 6.84
CA TYR A 31 8.84 14.42 7.11
C TYR A 31 7.97 14.45 5.85
N THR A 32 8.19 15.41 4.95
CA THR A 32 7.44 15.49 3.70
C THR A 32 7.62 14.23 2.86
N LEU A 33 8.87 13.78 2.71
CA LEU A 33 9.21 12.62 1.91
C LEU A 33 8.64 11.32 2.52
N VAL A 34 8.72 11.15 3.84
CA VAL A 34 8.10 9.98 4.49
C VAL A 34 6.57 10.04 4.40
N ALA A 35 5.96 11.22 4.54
CA ALA A 35 4.52 11.38 4.39
C ALA A 35 4.03 11.00 2.99
N GLU A 36 4.79 11.32 1.93
CA GLU A 36 4.48 10.90 0.56
C GLU A 36 4.48 9.38 0.40
N VAL A 37 5.47 8.69 1.00
CA VAL A 37 5.53 7.22 1.00
C VAL A 37 4.34 6.61 1.75
N LEU A 38 4.00 7.13 2.94
CA LEU A 38 2.85 6.65 3.71
C LEU A 38 1.52 6.91 3.00
N PHE A 39 1.38 8.07 2.35
CA PHE A 39 0.22 8.39 1.54
C PHE A 39 0.06 7.43 0.35
N PHE A 40 1.18 7.09 -0.30
CA PHE A 40 1.18 6.10 -1.38
C PHE A 40 0.73 4.71 -0.89
N VAL A 41 1.25 4.23 0.25
CA VAL A 41 0.82 2.97 0.87
C VAL A 41 -0.68 3.00 1.18
N TYR A 42 -1.17 4.07 1.82
CA TYR A 42 -2.59 4.23 2.11
C TYR A 42 -3.46 4.18 0.83
N LYS A 43 -3.01 4.81 -0.26
CA LYS A 43 -3.72 4.76 -1.54
C LYS A 43 -3.76 3.35 -2.11
N LEU A 44 -2.67 2.58 -2.03
CA LEU A 44 -2.63 1.19 -2.47
C LEU A 44 -3.61 0.32 -1.67
N ASP A 45 -3.64 0.47 -0.34
CA ASP A 45 -4.56 -0.27 0.52
C ASP A 45 -6.02 0.01 0.14
N ARG A 46 -6.37 1.29 -0.05
CA ARG A 46 -7.71 1.72 -0.48
C ARG A 46 -8.09 1.19 -1.86
N MET A 47 -7.14 1.06 -2.76
CA MET A 47 -7.37 0.45 -4.07
C MET A 47 -7.61 -1.06 -3.96
N ALA A 48 -6.87 -1.75 -3.08
CA ALA A 48 -7.07 -3.15 -2.81
C ALA A 48 -8.46 -3.43 -2.20
N GLU A 49 -8.88 -2.65 -1.20
CA GLU A 49 -10.23 -2.72 -0.60
C GLU A 49 -11.34 -2.56 -1.65
N LYS A 50 -11.24 -1.55 -2.50
CA LYS A 50 -12.23 -1.31 -3.58
C LYS A 50 -12.29 -2.48 -4.56
N ARG A 51 -11.14 -3.05 -4.90
CA ARG A 51 -11.06 -4.22 -5.79
C ARG A 51 -11.76 -5.43 -5.16
N GLU A 52 -11.53 -5.67 -3.88
CA GLU A 52 -12.18 -6.76 -3.14
C GLU A 52 -13.71 -6.57 -3.10
N GLN A 53 -14.18 -5.36 -2.77
CA GLN A 53 -15.61 -5.03 -2.78
C GLN A 53 -16.27 -5.21 -4.15
N MET A 54 -15.59 -4.86 -5.25
CA MET A 54 -16.09 -5.12 -6.59
C MET A 54 -16.19 -6.61 -6.88
N VAL A 55 -15.16 -7.38 -6.55
CA VAL A 55 -15.14 -8.84 -6.76
C VAL A 55 -16.25 -9.52 -5.98
N THR A 56 -16.48 -9.12 -4.73
CA THR A 56 -17.57 -9.67 -3.89
C THR A 56 -18.93 -9.37 -4.50
N ARG A 57 -19.19 -8.12 -4.92
CA ARG A 57 -20.46 -7.75 -5.58
C ARG A 57 -20.71 -8.53 -6.87
N LEU A 58 -19.70 -8.67 -7.73
CA LEU A 58 -19.83 -9.45 -8.97
C LEU A 58 -20.19 -10.92 -8.70
N ARG A 59 -19.57 -11.52 -7.68
CA ARG A 59 -19.87 -12.90 -7.26
C ARG A 59 -21.29 -13.04 -6.72
N GLU A 60 -21.80 -12.05 -5.99
CA GLU A 60 -23.18 -12.03 -5.49
C GLU A 60 -24.20 -11.89 -6.64
N GLU A 61 -23.94 -10.98 -7.58
CA GLU A 61 -24.77 -10.79 -8.78
C GLU A 61 -24.84 -12.06 -9.65
N GLU A 62 -23.71 -12.76 -9.83
CA GLU A 62 -23.67 -14.03 -10.56
C GLU A 62 -24.46 -15.14 -9.85
N LYS A 63 -24.40 -15.20 -8.52
CA LYS A 63 -25.17 -16.17 -7.72
C LYS A 63 -26.67 -15.92 -7.84
N GLU A 64 -27.09 -14.65 -7.80
CA GLU A 64 -28.51 -14.30 -7.91
C GLU A 64 -29.08 -14.61 -9.29
N LYS A 65 -28.32 -14.33 -10.37
CA LYS A 65 -28.72 -14.66 -11.76
C LYS A 65 -28.81 -16.16 -12.04
N ARG A 66 -28.10 -16.99 -11.28
CA ARG A 66 -28.09 -18.46 -11.43
C ARG A 66 -29.11 -19.16 -10.53
N ARG A 67 -29.85 -18.42 -9.70
CA ARG A 67 -30.92 -18.98 -8.87
C ARG A 67 -32.13 -19.30 -9.79
N PRO A 68 -32.63 -20.55 -9.78
CA PRO A 68 -33.75 -20.97 -10.62
C PRO A 68 -35.08 -20.32 -10.21
#